data_AF-A0A061J4T4-F1
#
_entry.id   AF-A0A061J4T4-F1
#
_cell.length_a   1.000
_cell.length_b   1.000
_cell.length_c   1.000
_cell.angle_alpha   90.00
_cell.angle_beta   90.00
_cell.angle_gamma   90.00
#
_symmetry.space_group_name_H-M   'P 1'
#
loop_
_entity.id
_entity.type
_entity.pdbx_description
1 polymer ?
#
loop_
_entity_poly.entity_id
_entity_poly.type
_entity_poly.pdbx_seq_one_letter_code
_entity_poly.pdbx_strand_id
1 'polypeptide(L)'
;MAVVDEKFPDAGVLSAMGAEVGLDAVCSVAATRVACCLQLQKLATMYAAVGTTDGAPTVAANKAKLDAVAAAELRASQGYSVSSPLTVARGSLGQPLAQELLRNMRQKMLPEDDANRNTKRLLQYAHQVPVGTTLGYNASDATPVGETFLVDLLRDDATHARFVRLRYAVVKDGSAAAAVFPFRCLNAAKVPTDATTIDGIICPFDDFVRFVESSRGTSPAGAVCYLDEGTRRKFKCDVDGAAPSQECARYRALCPLQACPEGHIYDAGSGSCKIGVLLSNVMSNTAGVGVGVAAVACGFVLSLLIMQVCPMLFLKDSSNLHGQVSAAMDSALVSRQ
;
A
#
# COMPACT_ATOMS: atom_id res chain seq x y z
N MET A 1 -1.56 -26.10 1.14
CA MET A 1 -1.30 -26.47 -0.28
C MET A 1 -2.35 -27.40 -0.89
N ALA A 2 -3.12 -28.20 -0.14
CA ALA A 2 -4.02 -29.20 -0.75
C ALA A 2 -5.28 -28.65 -1.47
N VAL A 3 -5.79 -27.47 -1.12
CA VAL A 3 -7.08 -26.95 -1.65
C VAL A 3 -6.98 -26.44 -3.09
N VAL A 4 -5.78 -26.10 -3.57
CA VAL A 4 -5.59 -25.52 -4.91
C VAL A 4 -5.43 -26.62 -5.97
N ASP A 5 -4.95 -27.81 -5.57
CA ASP A 5 -4.51 -28.88 -6.48
C ASP A 5 -5.64 -29.41 -7.40
N GLU A 6 -6.87 -29.51 -6.88
CA GLU A 6 -8.05 -29.91 -7.66
C GLU A 6 -8.54 -28.83 -8.66
N LYS A 7 -8.09 -27.58 -8.49
CA LYS A 7 -8.51 -26.45 -9.33
C LYS A 7 -7.53 -26.18 -10.48
N PHE A 8 -6.38 -26.84 -10.51
CA PHE A 8 -5.40 -26.60 -11.57
C PHE A 8 -5.84 -27.19 -12.91
N PRO A 9 -5.55 -26.50 -14.02
CA PRO A 9 -5.47 -27.13 -15.33
C PRO A 9 -4.46 -28.28 -15.32
N ASP A 10 -4.68 -29.29 -16.16
CA ASP A 10 -3.74 -30.40 -16.33
C ASP A 10 -2.36 -29.86 -16.75
N ALA A 11 -1.28 -30.53 -16.31
CA ALA A 11 0.09 -30.06 -16.54
C ALA A 11 0.41 -29.82 -18.03
N GLY A 12 -0.09 -30.70 -18.91
CA GLY A 12 0.06 -30.54 -20.36
C GLY A 12 -0.67 -29.32 -20.91
N VAL A 13 -1.87 -29.04 -20.39
CA VAL A 13 -2.66 -27.84 -20.77
C VAL A 13 -1.99 -26.58 -20.25
N LEU A 14 -1.46 -26.60 -19.03
CA LEU A 14 -0.74 -25.47 -18.45
C LEU A 14 0.54 -25.14 -19.23
N SER A 15 1.29 -26.16 -19.67
CA SER A 15 2.47 -25.98 -20.50
C SER A 15 2.10 -25.43 -21.89
N ALA A 16 1.03 -25.93 -22.52
CA ALA A 16 0.55 -25.43 -23.81
C ALA A 16 0.11 -23.96 -23.74
N MET A 17 -0.61 -23.56 -22.69
CA MET A 17 -0.95 -22.16 -22.44
C MET A 17 0.30 -21.30 -22.22
N GLY A 18 1.29 -21.81 -21.50
CA GLY A 18 2.57 -21.13 -21.32
C GLY A 18 3.28 -20.86 -22.64
N ALA A 19 3.38 -21.87 -23.51
CA ALA A 19 4.00 -21.78 -24.82
C ALA A 19 3.33 -20.75 -25.74
N GLU A 20 2.00 -20.72 -25.73
CA GLU A 20 1.20 -19.79 -26.53
C GLU A 20 1.56 -18.33 -26.27
N VAL A 21 1.94 -17.98 -25.03
CA VAL A 21 2.17 -16.59 -24.60
C VAL A 21 3.61 -16.34 -24.14
N GLY A 22 4.54 -17.24 -24.44
CA GLY A 22 5.97 -17.09 -24.13
C GLY A 22 6.32 -17.21 -22.64
N LEU A 23 5.52 -17.94 -21.85
CA LEU A 23 5.73 -18.22 -20.43
C LEU A 23 6.20 -19.66 -20.14
N ASP A 24 6.75 -20.36 -21.14
CA ASP A 24 7.21 -21.75 -21.05
C ASP A 24 8.07 -22.04 -19.82
N ALA A 25 9.05 -21.18 -19.55
CA ALA A 25 10.00 -21.35 -18.45
C ALA A 25 9.33 -21.38 -17.07
N VAL A 26 8.17 -20.71 -16.93
CA VAL A 26 7.41 -20.63 -15.68
C VAL A 26 6.31 -21.70 -15.63
N CYS A 27 5.73 -22.04 -16.79
CA CYS A 27 4.57 -22.92 -16.89
C CYS A 27 4.90 -24.40 -17.03
N SER A 28 6.14 -24.75 -17.42
CA SER A 28 6.62 -26.12 -17.51
C SER A 28 7.14 -26.70 -16.19
N VAL A 29 7.34 -25.88 -15.16
CA VAL A 29 7.93 -26.27 -13.88
C VAL A 29 6.85 -26.45 -12.80
N ALA A 30 6.78 -27.64 -12.21
CA ALA A 30 5.76 -27.98 -11.21
C ALA A 30 5.79 -27.06 -9.99
N ALA A 31 6.98 -26.63 -9.55
CA ALA A 31 7.17 -25.74 -8.41
C ALA A 31 6.58 -24.34 -8.63
N THR A 32 6.42 -23.89 -9.88
CA THR A 32 5.94 -22.56 -10.25
C THR A 32 4.51 -22.58 -10.81
N ARG A 33 3.80 -23.72 -10.72
CA ARG A 33 2.44 -23.90 -11.28
C ARG A 33 1.45 -22.81 -10.85
N VAL A 34 1.48 -22.38 -9.58
CA VAL A 34 0.62 -21.31 -9.05
C VAL A 34 0.98 -20.00 -9.74
N ALA A 35 2.27 -19.66 -9.79
CA ALA A 35 2.75 -18.41 -10.40
C ALA A 35 2.41 -18.34 -11.89
N CYS A 36 2.58 -19.45 -12.63
CA CYS A 36 2.14 -19.55 -14.02
C CYS A 36 0.62 -19.29 -14.14
N CYS A 37 -0.22 -19.98 -13.37
CA CYS A 37 -1.67 -19.79 -13.43
C CYS A 37 -2.08 -18.34 -13.16
N LEU A 38 -1.48 -17.69 -12.16
CA LEU A 38 -1.75 -16.28 -11.85
C LEU A 38 -1.33 -15.32 -12.98
N GLN A 39 -0.20 -15.59 -13.64
CA GLN A 39 0.25 -14.78 -14.78
C GLN A 39 -0.68 -14.97 -15.99
N LEU A 40 -1.03 -16.21 -16.31
CA LEU A 40 -1.99 -16.52 -17.38
C LEU A 40 -3.37 -15.92 -17.10
N GLN A 41 -3.84 -15.96 -15.85
CA GLN A 41 -5.12 -15.36 -15.44
C GLN A 41 -5.12 -13.84 -15.66
N LYS A 42 -4.03 -13.16 -15.27
CA LYS A 42 -3.88 -11.71 -15.50
C LYS A 42 -3.88 -11.38 -16.98
N LEU A 43 -3.15 -12.15 -17.78
CA LEU A 43 -3.09 -11.98 -19.23
C LEU A 43 -4.47 -12.20 -19.88
N ALA A 44 -5.18 -13.27 -19.51
CA ALA A 44 -6.54 -13.55 -19.98
C ALA A 44 -7.49 -12.39 -19.65
N THR A 45 -7.34 -11.80 -18.46
CA THR A 45 -8.16 -10.66 -18.03
C THR A 45 -7.82 -9.39 -18.82
N MET A 46 -6.55 -9.15 -19.14
CA MET A 46 -6.12 -8.04 -20.00
C MET A 46 -6.64 -8.19 -21.43
N TYR A 47 -6.52 -9.37 -22.03
CA TYR A 47 -7.07 -9.65 -23.35
C TYR A 47 -8.57 -9.43 -23.42
N ALA A 48 -9.32 -9.91 -22.41
CA ALA A 48 -10.75 -9.66 -22.31
C ALA A 48 -11.07 -8.15 -22.20
N ALA A 49 -10.28 -7.40 -21.44
CA ALA A 49 -10.48 -5.95 -21.28
C ALA A 49 -10.20 -5.15 -22.56
N VAL A 50 -9.25 -5.59 -23.38
CA VAL A 50 -8.89 -4.95 -24.67
C VAL A 50 -9.76 -5.46 -25.82
N GLY A 51 -10.57 -6.50 -25.60
CA GLY A 51 -11.42 -7.12 -26.61
C GLY A 51 -10.65 -7.98 -27.62
N THR A 52 -9.44 -8.44 -27.27
CA THR A 52 -8.53 -9.18 -28.16
C THR A 52 -8.24 -10.58 -27.60
N THR A 53 -9.15 -11.52 -27.82
CA THR A 53 -8.95 -12.92 -27.40
C THR A 53 -8.16 -13.76 -28.40
N ASP A 54 -8.00 -13.28 -29.63
CA ASP A 54 -7.43 -14.05 -30.74
C ASP A 54 -5.92 -14.30 -30.59
N GLY A 55 -5.22 -13.52 -29.76
CA GLY A 55 -3.79 -13.66 -29.50
C GLY A 55 -3.43 -14.80 -28.55
N ALA A 56 -4.40 -15.37 -27.83
CA ALA A 56 -4.18 -16.48 -26.89
C ALA A 56 -5.44 -17.35 -26.69
N PRO A 57 -5.91 -18.05 -27.74
CA PRO A 57 -7.14 -18.83 -27.69
C PRO A 57 -7.13 -19.94 -26.63
N THR A 58 -5.99 -20.59 -26.39
CA THR A 58 -5.87 -21.67 -25.39
C THR A 58 -5.99 -21.13 -23.97
N VAL A 59 -5.37 -19.98 -23.70
CA VAL A 59 -5.52 -19.24 -22.44
C VAL A 59 -6.97 -18.79 -22.24
N ALA A 60 -7.60 -18.22 -23.26
CA ALA A 60 -8.99 -17.77 -23.19
C ALA A 60 -9.97 -18.91 -22.90
N ALA A 61 -9.79 -20.08 -23.55
CA ALA A 61 -10.62 -21.27 -23.34
C ALA A 61 -10.55 -21.81 -21.90
N ASN A 62 -9.44 -21.57 -21.20
CA ASN A 62 -9.21 -22.04 -19.84
C ASN A 62 -9.39 -20.96 -18.77
N LYS A 63 -9.88 -19.76 -19.14
CA LYS A 63 -10.02 -18.61 -18.24
C LYS A 63 -10.75 -18.96 -16.94
N ALA A 64 -11.85 -19.73 -17.00
CA ALA A 64 -12.61 -20.09 -15.80
C ALA A 64 -11.80 -20.91 -14.78
N LYS A 65 -10.92 -21.83 -15.25
CA LYS A 65 -10.02 -22.59 -14.37
C LYS A 65 -8.95 -21.69 -13.77
N LEU A 66 -8.38 -20.80 -14.58
CA LEU A 66 -7.41 -19.80 -14.14
C LEU A 66 -8.00 -18.85 -13.08
N ASP A 67 -9.24 -18.39 -13.27
CA ASP A 67 -9.98 -17.57 -12.30
C ASP A 67 -10.23 -18.35 -10.99
N ALA A 68 -10.52 -19.65 -11.06
CA ALA A 68 -10.69 -20.49 -9.87
C ALA A 68 -9.39 -20.65 -9.07
N VAL A 69 -8.25 -20.84 -9.74
CA VAL A 69 -6.93 -20.88 -9.08
C VAL A 69 -6.61 -19.52 -8.45
N ALA A 70 -6.86 -18.42 -9.17
CA ALA A 70 -6.64 -17.07 -8.64
C ALA A 70 -7.52 -16.77 -7.42
N ALA A 71 -8.80 -17.16 -7.44
CA ALA A 71 -9.70 -17.03 -6.30
C ALA A 71 -9.23 -17.86 -5.08
N ALA A 72 -8.76 -19.09 -5.31
CA ALA A 72 -8.24 -19.95 -4.25
C ALA A 72 -6.97 -19.36 -3.62
N GLU A 73 -6.04 -18.85 -4.44
CA GLU A 73 -4.82 -18.20 -3.96
C GLU A 73 -5.11 -16.89 -3.21
N LEU A 74 -6.03 -16.08 -3.73
CA LEU A 74 -6.48 -14.85 -3.06
C LEU A 74 -7.06 -15.16 -1.68
N ARG A 75 -7.90 -16.20 -1.58
CA ARG A 75 -8.45 -16.66 -0.30
C ARG A 75 -7.37 -17.13 0.66
N ALA A 76 -6.41 -17.91 0.16
CA ALA A 76 -5.33 -18.45 0.98
C ALA A 76 -4.38 -17.36 1.51
N SER A 77 -4.03 -16.39 0.67
CA SER A 77 -3.04 -15.35 1.00
C SER A 77 -3.67 -14.16 1.74
N GLN A 78 -4.86 -13.72 1.33
CA GLN A 78 -5.46 -12.46 1.74
C GLN A 78 -6.78 -12.62 2.48
N GLY A 79 -7.36 -13.83 2.50
CA GLY A 79 -8.58 -14.11 3.24
C GLY A 79 -8.45 -13.84 4.74
N TYR A 80 -9.60 -13.55 5.36
CA TYR A 80 -9.73 -13.42 6.80
C TYR A 80 -10.81 -14.37 7.30
N SER A 81 -10.50 -15.11 8.36
CA SER A 81 -11.47 -15.97 9.05
C SER A 81 -11.26 -15.87 10.56
N VAL A 82 -12.35 -15.66 11.30
CA VAL A 82 -12.34 -15.68 12.78
C VAL A 82 -11.98 -17.06 13.35
N SER A 83 -12.10 -18.11 12.55
CA SER A 83 -11.78 -19.48 12.96
C SER A 83 -10.31 -19.85 12.77
N SER A 84 -9.52 -19.02 12.09
CA SER A 84 -8.09 -19.26 11.87
C SER A 84 -7.26 -18.40 12.84
N PRO A 85 -6.52 -19.02 13.79
CA PRO A 85 -5.69 -18.29 14.74
C PRO A 85 -4.67 -17.37 14.05
N LEU A 86 -4.13 -17.80 12.91
CA LEU A 86 -3.20 -17.01 12.11
C LEU A 86 -3.85 -15.71 11.64
N THR A 87 -5.05 -15.79 11.04
CA THR A 87 -5.71 -14.59 10.51
C THR A 87 -6.35 -13.74 11.60
N VAL A 88 -6.66 -14.31 12.78
CA VAL A 88 -7.06 -13.54 13.97
C VAL A 88 -5.89 -12.74 14.53
N ALA A 89 -4.71 -13.35 14.66
CA ALA A 89 -3.52 -12.65 15.13
C ALA A 89 -3.08 -11.55 14.16
N ARG A 90 -3.09 -11.87 12.86
CA ARG A 90 -2.81 -10.94 11.77
C ARG A 90 -3.86 -9.82 11.65
N GLY A 91 -5.13 -10.16 11.73
CA GLY A 91 -6.22 -9.32 11.23
C GLY A 91 -6.33 -9.38 9.70
N SER A 92 -7.33 -8.68 9.17
CA SER A 92 -7.46 -8.49 7.72
C SER A 92 -6.31 -7.62 7.18
N LEU A 93 -5.84 -7.94 5.97
CA LEU A 93 -4.84 -7.14 5.26
C LEU A 93 -5.37 -5.77 4.81
N GLY A 94 -6.69 -5.59 4.72
CA GLY A 94 -7.33 -4.31 4.40
C GLY A 94 -7.36 -3.32 5.58
N GLN A 95 -6.97 -3.75 6.79
CA GLN A 95 -7.03 -2.94 8.01
C GLN A 95 -6.31 -1.58 7.90
N PRO A 96 -5.07 -1.48 7.39
CA PRO A 96 -4.38 -0.18 7.31
C PRO A 96 -5.18 0.85 6.51
N LEU A 97 -5.77 0.45 5.37
CA LEU A 97 -6.60 1.34 4.57
C LEU A 97 -7.92 1.67 5.28
N ALA A 98 -8.58 0.71 5.90
CA ALA A 98 -9.82 0.98 6.62
C ALA A 98 -9.61 1.94 7.80
N GLN A 99 -8.49 1.82 8.53
CA GLN A 99 -8.10 2.72 9.60
C GLN A 99 -7.76 4.13 9.07
N GLU A 100 -7.09 4.21 7.93
CA GLU A 100 -6.86 5.47 7.20
C GLU A 100 -8.19 6.16 6.85
N LEU A 101 -9.16 5.42 6.31
CA LEU A 101 -10.49 5.94 5.99
C LEU A 101 -11.20 6.46 7.26
N LEU A 102 -11.23 5.67 8.34
CA LEU A 102 -11.83 6.07 9.61
C LEU A 102 -11.16 7.32 10.21
N ARG A 103 -9.82 7.40 10.14
CA ARG A 103 -9.08 8.58 10.61
C ARG A 103 -9.50 9.83 9.84
N ASN A 104 -9.54 9.73 8.51
CA ASN A 104 -9.94 10.86 7.66
C ASN A 104 -11.39 11.28 7.87
N MET A 105 -12.31 10.33 8.11
CA MET A 105 -13.70 10.64 8.46
C MET A 105 -13.81 11.35 9.82
N ARG A 106 -13.10 10.86 10.85
CA ARG A 106 -13.05 11.51 12.17
C ARG A 106 -12.50 12.92 12.06
N GLN A 107 -11.40 13.11 11.33
CA GLN A 107 -10.84 14.44 11.06
C GLN A 107 -11.81 15.34 10.28
N LYS A 108 -12.64 14.79 9.39
CA LYS A 108 -13.67 15.55 8.66
C LYS A 108 -14.79 16.05 9.59
N MET A 109 -15.06 15.30 10.65
CA MET A 109 -16.09 15.60 11.64
C MET A 109 -15.66 16.62 12.71
N LEU A 110 -14.38 17.00 12.75
CA LEU A 110 -13.88 18.04 13.66
C LEU A 110 -14.51 19.41 13.37
N PRO A 111 -14.55 20.32 14.38
CA PRO A 111 -14.99 21.71 14.21
C PRO A 111 -14.27 22.42 13.06
N GLU A 112 -14.94 23.37 12.40
CA GLU A 112 -14.42 23.98 11.17
C GLU A 112 -13.10 24.74 11.35
N ASP A 113 -12.86 25.25 12.56
CA ASP A 113 -11.68 25.99 12.99
C ASP A 113 -10.56 25.08 13.56
N ASP A 114 -10.79 23.77 13.68
CA ASP A 114 -9.78 22.82 14.16
C ASP A 114 -8.63 22.67 13.14
N ALA A 115 -7.39 22.91 13.59
CA ALA A 115 -6.20 22.84 12.75
C ALA A 115 -5.95 21.43 12.15
N ASN A 116 -6.49 20.38 12.76
CA ASN A 116 -6.37 18.99 12.30
C ASN A 116 -7.56 18.56 11.43
N ARG A 117 -8.51 19.45 11.12
CA ARG A 117 -9.67 19.12 10.32
C ARG A 117 -9.28 18.72 8.90
N ASN A 118 -9.85 17.62 8.44
CA ASN A 118 -9.73 17.23 7.04
C ASN A 118 -10.63 18.12 6.16
N THR A 119 -10.03 18.98 5.34
CA THR A 119 -10.77 19.88 4.44
C THR A 119 -11.12 19.25 3.09
N LYS A 120 -10.58 18.07 2.77
CA LYS A 120 -10.80 17.40 1.48
C LYS A 120 -12.25 16.91 1.36
N ARG A 121 -12.78 16.92 0.13
CA ARG A 121 -14.13 16.44 -0.21
C ARG A 121 -14.13 15.03 -0.78
N LEU A 122 -13.02 14.63 -1.42
CA LEU A 122 -12.81 13.32 -2.01
C LEU A 122 -11.37 12.88 -1.69
N LEU A 123 -11.22 11.62 -1.36
CA LEU A 123 -9.94 10.94 -1.19
C LEU A 123 -10.00 9.66 -2.03
N GLN A 124 -8.96 9.41 -2.82
CA GLN A 124 -8.87 8.24 -3.68
C GLN A 124 -7.65 7.41 -3.28
N TYR A 125 -7.87 6.11 -3.13
CA TYR A 125 -6.83 5.14 -2.79
C TYR A 125 -6.82 4.05 -3.85
N ALA A 126 -5.62 3.69 -4.30
CA ALA A 126 -5.41 2.57 -5.20
C ALA A 126 -4.50 1.54 -4.49
N HIS A 127 -5.00 0.32 -4.35
CA HIS A 127 -4.26 -0.76 -3.68
C HIS A 127 -4.49 -2.10 -4.38
N GLN A 128 -3.49 -2.98 -4.29
CA GLN A 128 -3.57 -4.37 -4.75
C GLN A 128 -4.06 -5.33 -3.65
N VAL A 129 -4.33 -4.80 -2.45
CA VAL A 129 -4.82 -5.57 -1.30
C VAL A 129 -6.32 -5.30 -1.14
N PRO A 130 -7.17 -6.32 -1.09
CA PRO A 130 -8.61 -6.18 -1.06
C PRO A 130 -9.05 -5.68 0.30
N VAL A 131 -9.46 -4.41 0.34
CA VAL A 131 -10.16 -3.82 1.49
C VAL A 131 -11.46 -4.56 1.79
N GLY A 132 -12.01 -5.27 0.80
CA GLY A 132 -13.22 -6.06 0.92
C GLY A 132 -13.22 -6.99 2.12
N THR A 133 -12.10 -7.65 2.44
CA THR A 133 -12.04 -8.58 3.59
C THR A 133 -12.22 -7.88 4.94
N THR A 134 -11.85 -6.60 5.04
CA THR A 134 -12.18 -5.75 6.21
C THR A 134 -13.63 -5.28 6.18
N LEU A 135 -14.20 -5.12 4.98
CA LEU A 135 -15.54 -4.57 4.75
C LEU A 135 -16.62 -5.66 4.56
N GLY A 136 -16.37 -6.91 4.96
CA GLY A 136 -17.38 -7.98 5.00
C GLY A 136 -17.30 -9.02 3.89
N TYR A 137 -16.26 -8.99 3.07
CA TYR A 137 -16.02 -9.98 2.04
C TYR A 137 -15.42 -11.25 2.61
N ASN A 138 -16.04 -12.37 2.30
CA ASN A 138 -15.35 -13.64 2.26
C ASN A 138 -14.84 -13.81 0.82
N ALA A 139 -13.54 -13.99 0.63
CA ALA A 139 -12.95 -14.10 -0.71
C ALA A 139 -13.33 -15.41 -1.38
N SER A 140 -14.58 -15.51 -1.85
CA SER A 140 -15.04 -16.62 -2.67
C SER A 140 -14.46 -16.53 -4.08
N ASP A 141 -14.32 -15.31 -4.59
CA ASP A 141 -14.04 -15.01 -5.99
C ASP A 141 -12.79 -14.13 -6.16
N ALA A 142 -12.21 -14.16 -7.36
CA ALA A 142 -11.08 -13.32 -7.73
C ALA A 142 -11.46 -11.83 -7.70
N THR A 143 -10.53 -10.97 -7.30
CA THR A 143 -10.74 -9.52 -7.29
C THR A 143 -10.96 -9.00 -8.70
N PRO A 144 -12.12 -8.39 -9.01
CA PRO A 144 -12.38 -7.83 -10.33
C PRO A 144 -11.42 -6.68 -10.68
N VAL A 145 -11.08 -6.53 -11.95
CA VAL A 145 -10.32 -5.36 -12.42
C VAL A 145 -11.18 -4.10 -12.30
N GLY A 146 -10.59 -3.03 -11.76
CA GLY A 146 -11.29 -1.77 -11.54
C GLY A 146 -12.37 -1.85 -10.44
N GLU A 147 -12.30 -2.87 -9.57
CA GLU A 147 -13.13 -2.94 -8.38
C GLU A 147 -13.06 -1.62 -7.60
N THR A 148 -14.23 -1.01 -7.37
CA THR A 148 -14.34 0.31 -6.77
C THR A 148 -15.28 0.27 -5.58
N PHE A 149 -14.76 0.68 -4.43
CA PHE A 149 -15.53 0.91 -3.20
C PHE A 149 -15.74 2.42 -3.03
N LEU A 150 -17.00 2.85 -2.96
CA LEU A 150 -17.36 4.22 -2.62
C LEU A 150 -17.86 4.23 -1.18
N VAL A 151 -17.16 4.98 -0.33
CA VAL A 151 -17.45 5.08 1.10
C VAL A 151 -17.74 6.54 1.42
N ASP A 152 -19.03 6.88 1.53
CA ASP A 152 -19.48 8.25 1.75
C ASP A 152 -19.70 8.49 3.26
N LEU A 153 -19.16 9.59 3.80
CA LEU A 153 -19.53 10.10 5.12
C LEU A 153 -20.72 11.06 4.98
N LEU A 154 -21.85 10.70 5.54
CA LEU A 154 -23.10 11.45 5.48
C LEU A 154 -23.40 12.12 6.84
N ARG A 155 -24.16 13.21 6.78
CA ARG A 155 -24.75 13.88 7.94
C ARG A 155 -26.25 14.01 7.72
N ASP A 156 -27.03 13.63 8.73
CA ASP A 156 -28.44 14.00 8.77
C ASP A 156 -28.58 15.46 9.17
N ASP A 157 -29.28 16.27 8.38
CA ASP A 157 -29.35 17.71 8.63
C ASP A 157 -30.25 18.09 9.81
N ALA A 158 -31.21 17.24 10.19
CA ALA A 158 -32.12 17.50 11.30
C ALA A 158 -31.51 17.16 12.67
N THR A 159 -30.82 16.03 12.76
CA THR A 159 -30.27 15.47 14.00
C THR A 159 -28.76 15.62 14.11
N HIS A 160 -28.09 15.99 13.01
CA HIS A 160 -26.63 16.00 12.87
C HIS A 160 -25.95 14.64 13.09
N ALA A 161 -26.73 13.56 13.12
CA ALA A 161 -26.23 12.20 13.20
C ALA A 161 -25.35 11.86 11.98
N ARG A 162 -24.36 11.01 12.19
CA ARG A 162 -23.36 10.64 11.17
C ARG A 162 -23.57 9.22 10.71
N PHE A 163 -23.50 9.05 9.39
CA PHE A 163 -23.68 7.76 8.76
C PHE A 163 -22.57 7.51 7.74
N VAL A 164 -22.32 6.24 7.45
CA VAL A 164 -21.45 5.81 6.37
C VAL A 164 -22.30 5.07 5.36
N ARG A 165 -22.26 5.50 4.10
CA ARG A 165 -22.88 4.78 2.99
C ARG A 165 -21.82 4.07 2.17
N LEU A 166 -22.07 2.79 1.93
CA LEU A 166 -21.17 1.90 1.20
C LEU A 166 -21.81 1.53 -0.13
N ARG A 167 -21.08 1.80 -1.22
CA ARG A 167 -21.47 1.43 -2.58
C ARG A 167 -20.32 0.71 -3.26
N TYR A 168 -20.67 -0.17 -4.18
CA TYR A 168 -19.72 -1.05 -4.84
C TYR A 168 -19.95 -1.03 -6.34
N ALA A 169 -18.87 -0.98 -7.09
CA ALA A 169 -18.90 -1.03 -8.54
C ALA A 169 -17.77 -1.89 -9.07
N VAL A 170 -18.04 -2.56 -10.20
CA VAL A 170 -17.08 -3.36 -10.95
C VAL A 170 -17.12 -2.94 -12.41
N VAL A 171 -16.04 -3.20 -13.14
CA VAL A 171 -16.04 -3.00 -14.60
C VAL A 171 -16.77 -4.16 -15.25
N LYS A 172 -17.83 -3.85 -16.00
CA LYS A 172 -18.57 -4.79 -16.83
C LYS A 172 -18.70 -4.19 -18.24
N ASP A 173 -18.35 -4.98 -19.26
CA ASP A 173 -18.44 -4.59 -20.67
C ASP A 173 -17.74 -3.24 -20.97
N GLY A 174 -16.59 -3.00 -20.34
CA GLY A 174 -15.80 -1.77 -20.52
C GLY A 174 -16.30 -0.54 -19.77
N SER A 175 -17.35 -0.67 -18.94
CA SER A 175 -17.93 0.44 -18.16
C SER A 175 -18.07 0.10 -16.68
N ALA A 176 -18.00 1.09 -15.81
CA ALA A 176 -18.26 0.89 -14.38
C ALA A 176 -19.76 0.68 -14.14
N ALA A 177 -20.11 -0.46 -13.56
CA ALA A 177 -21.48 -0.81 -13.21
C ALA A 177 -21.61 -1.00 -11.70
N ALA A 178 -22.69 -0.47 -11.13
CA ALA A 178 -23.05 -0.76 -9.74
C ALA A 178 -23.25 -2.27 -9.56
N ALA A 179 -22.69 -2.81 -8.48
CA ALA A 179 -22.77 -4.22 -8.14
C ALA A 179 -23.14 -4.39 -6.66
N VAL A 180 -23.63 -5.57 -6.33
CA VAL A 180 -23.98 -5.91 -4.95
C VAL A 180 -22.73 -6.41 -4.24
N PHE A 181 -22.43 -5.82 -3.10
CA PHE A 181 -21.41 -6.30 -2.18
C PHE A 181 -22.04 -6.51 -0.81
N PRO A 182 -21.75 -7.64 -0.13
CA PRO A 182 -22.36 -7.97 1.15
C PRO A 182 -21.71 -7.16 2.29
N PHE A 183 -21.80 -5.82 2.24
CA PHE A 183 -21.40 -5.00 3.36
C PHE A 183 -22.23 -5.38 4.58
N ARG A 184 -21.62 -5.30 5.76
CA ARG A 184 -22.30 -5.47 7.04
C ARG A 184 -21.87 -4.35 7.95
N CYS A 185 -22.74 -4.01 8.89
CA CYS A 185 -22.38 -3.14 10.01
C CYS A 185 -22.72 -3.85 11.30
N LEU A 186 -22.04 -3.50 12.40
CA LEU A 186 -22.23 -4.17 13.68
C LEU A 186 -22.79 -3.19 14.67
N ASN A 187 -24.00 -3.45 15.16
CA ASN A 187 -24.57 -2.69 16.27
C ASN A 187 -23.78 -2.94 17.58
N ALA A 188 -24.18 -2.28 18.67
CA ALA A 188 -23.51 -2.41 19.97
C ALA A 188 -23.53 -3.85 20.52
N ALA A 189 -24.53 -4.65 20.16
CA ALA A 189 -24.63 -6.07 20.51
C ALA A 189 -23.81 -6.99 19.58
N LYS A 190 -23.01 -6.42 18.67
CA LYS A 190 -22.24 -7.13 17.63
C LYS A 190 -23.10 -7.96 16.68
N VAL A 191 -24.36 -7.58 16.53
CA VAL A 191 -25.28 -8.18 15.57
C VAL A 191 -25.14 -7.45 14.25
N PRO A 192 -24.95 -8.17 13.12
CA PRO A 192 -24.98 -7.58 11.79
C PRO A 192 -26.29 -6.84 11.54
N THR A 193 -26.20 -5.62 11.04
CA THR A 193 -27.34 -4.86 10.53
C THR A 193 -27.27 -4.82 9.00
N ASP A 194 -28.44 -4.80 8.38
CA ASP A 194 -28.68 -4.84 6.94
C ASP A 194 -29.49 -3.62 6.47
N ALA A 195 -29.35 -2.49 7.17
CA ALA A 195 -30.03 -1.26 6.78
C ALA A 195 -29.58 -0.79 5.38
N THR A 196 -30.54 -0.75 4.45
CA THR A 196 -30.31 -0.38 3.06
C THR A 196 -31.07 0.87 2.67
N THR A 197 -30.46 1.67 1.80
CA THR A 197 -31.11 2.71 1.00
C THR A 197 -31.15 2.29 -0.46
N ILE A 198 -31.86 3.03 -1.31
CA ILE A 198 -31.86 2.79 -2.76
C ILE A 198 -30.45 2.84 -3.38
N ASP A 199 -29.54 3.60 -2.76
CA ASP A 199 -28.19 3.84 -3.27
C ASP A 199 -27.12 2.91 -2.66
N GLY A 200 -27.47 2.05 -1.70
CA GLY A 200 -26.52 1.16 -1.03
C GLY A 200 -26.77 0.98 0.46
N ILE A 201 -25.86 0.28 1.13
CA ILE A 201 -25.94 -0.03 2.57
C ILE A 201 -25.54 1.20 3.37
N ILE A 202 -26.34 1.55 4.38
CA ILE A 202 -26.10 2.71 5.25
C ILE A 202 -25.93 2.25 6.69
N CYS A 203 -24.94 2.82 7.36
CA CYS A 203 -24.59 2.45 8.72
C CYS A 203 -24.46 3.68 9.60
N PRO A 204 -24.96 3.68 10.84
CA PRO A 204 -24.48 4.62 11.84
C PRO A 204 -22.95 4.59 11.89
N PHE A 205 -22.31 5.75 12.03
CA PHE A 205 -20.85 5.85 11.99
C PHE A 205 -20.17 4.90 12.99
N ASP A 206 -20.67 4.82 14.22
CA ASP A 206 -20.11 3.95 15.25
C ASP A 206 -20.31 2.46 14.97
N ASP A 207 -21.38 2.09 14.25
CA ASP A 207 -21.63 0.72 13.83
C ASP A 207 -20.66 0.29 12.72
N PHE A 208 -20.34 1.22 11.81
CA PHE A 208 -19.30 1.03 10.81
C PHE A 208 -17.91 0.91 11.46
N VAL A 209 -17.59 1.76 12.44
CA VAL A 209 -16.34 1.66 13.21
C VAL A 209 -16.24 0.29 13.90
N ARG A 210 -17.28 -0.14 14.62
CA ARG A 210 -17.32 -1.45 15.30
C ARG A 210 -17.11 -2.60 14.33
N PHE A 211 -17.68 -2.50 13.13
CA PHE A 211 -17.49 -3.49 12.09
C PHE A 211 -16.05 -3.52 11.57
N VAL A 212 -15.45 -2.37 11.23
CA VAL A 212 -14.04 -2.30 10.81
C VAL A 212 -13.13 -2.89 11.89
N GLU A 213 -13.35 -2.55 13.17
CA GLU A 213 -12.55 -3.08 14.29
C GLU A 213 -12.73 -4.59 14.49
N SER A 214 -13.83 -5.20 14.01
CA SER A 214 -14.08 -6.64 14.20
C SER A 214 -13.08 -7.56 13.51
N SER A 215 -12.39 -7.06 12.47
CA SER A 215 -11.34 -7.79 11.75
C SER A 215 -9.93 -7.30 12.07
N ARG A 216 -9.77 -6.49 13.12
CA ARG A 216 -8.47 -6.02 13.59
C ARG A 216 -7.67 -7.19 14.18
N GLY A 217 -6.37 -7.21 13.89
CA GLY A 217 -5.47 -8.21 14.43
C GLY A 217 -5.29 -8.06 15.93
N THR A 218 -5.15 -9.18 16.65
CA THR A 218 -4.80 -9.15 18.08
C THR A 218 -3.32 -8.88 18.31
N SER A 219 -2.46 -9.09 17.30
CA SER A 219 -1.04 -8.74 17.37
C SER A 219 -0.82 -7.24 17.11
N PRO A 220 0.05 -6.57 17.89
CA PRO A 220 0.46 -5.19 17.61
C PRO A 220 1.09 -4.99 16.23
N ALA A 221 1.69 -6.03 15.66
CA ALA A 221 2.27 -5.99 14.32
C ALA A 221 1.17 -5.80 13.26
N GLY A 222 0.10 -6.59 13.35
CA GLY A 222 -1.08 -6.50 12.49
C GLY A 222 -0.83 -6.65 10.98
N ALA A 223 -1.91 -6.89 10.24
CA ALA A 223 -1.99 -6.92 8.77
C ALA A 223 -0.78 -7.59 8.10
N VAL A 224 -0.07 -6.88 7.22
CA VAL A 224 1.07 -7.44 6.48
C VAL A 224 2.33 -7.64 7.33
N CYS A 225 2.40 -7.02 8.51
CA CYS A 225 3.57 -7.04 9.38
C CYS A 225 3.55 -8.13 10.43
N TYR A 226 2.45 -8.86 10.59
CA TYR A 226 2.44 -10.02 11.47
C TYR A 226 3.12 -11.22 10.79
N LEU A 227 4.13 -11.77 11.48
CA LEU A 227 4.75 -13.04 11.14
C LEU A 227 4.44 -14.05 12.25
N ASP A 228 4.07 -15.27 11.88
CA ASP A 228 4.01 -16.38 12.83
C ASP A 228 5.43 -16.73 13.33
N GLU A 229 5.51 -17.46 14.45
CA GLU A 229 6.78 -17.74 15.10
C GLU A 229 7.75 -18.52 14.21
N GLY A 230 7.25 -19.47 13.41
CA GLY A 230 8.07 -20.25 12.48
C GLY A 230 8.68 -19.36 11.40
N THR A 231 7.86 -18.49 10.80
CA THR A 231 8.33 -17.54 9.77
C THR A 231 9.30 -16.51 10.35
N ARG A 232 9.02 -15.98 11.55
CA ARG A 232 9.91 -15.02 12.24
C ARG A 232 11.31 -15.64 12.48
N ARG A 233 11.35 -16.88 12.97
CA ARG A 233 12.61 -17.64 13.18
C ARG A 233 13.36 -17.92 11.88
N LYS A 234 12.64 -18.08 10.76
CA LYS A 234 13.26 -18.27 9.44
C LYS A 234 13.86 -16.96 8.91
N PHE A 235 13.18 -15.84 9.10
CA PHE A 235 13.63 -14.53 8.59
C PHE A 235 14.81 -13.96 9.39
N LYS A 236 14.88 -14.24 10.70
CA LYS A 236 15.97 -13.80 11.60
C LYS A 236 16.26 -12.31 11.53
N CYS A 237 15.20 -11.50 11.46
CA CYS A 237 15.34 -10.06 11.23
C CYS A 237 15.73 -9.24 12.44
N ASP A 238 15.64 -9.81 13.63
CA ASP A 238 15.90 -9.19 14.94
C ASP A 238 17.41 -9.03 15.22
N VAL A 239 18.13 -8.51 14.25
CA VAL A 239 19.58 -8.21 14.35
C VAL A 239 19.85 -6.73 14.08
N ASP A 240 20.90 -6.20 14.67
CA ASP A 240 21.38 -4.85 14.37
C ASP A 240 22.09 -4.80 13.00
N GLY A 241 22.27 -3.58 12.47
CA GLY A 241 23.01 -3.38 11.23
C GLY A 241 22.27 -3.90 9.99
N ALA A 242 23.04 -4.43 9.03
CA ALA A 242 22.54 -4.85 7.71
C ALA A 242 21.55 -6.02 7.82
N ALA A 243 20.63 -6.13 6.86
CA ALA A 243 19.70 -7.24 6.82
C ALA A 243 20.44 -8.56 6.53
N PRO A 244 20.21 -9.64 7.30
CA PRO A 244 20.93 -10.91 7.15
C PRO A 244 20.51 -11.71 5.92
N SER A 245 19.41 -11.33 5.28
CA SER A 245 18.89 -11.98 4.07
C SER A 245 18.09 -10.98 3.24
N GLN A 246 17.84 -11.34 1.98
CA GLN A 246 17.01 -10.52 1.09
C GLN A 246 15.55 -10.48 1.56
N GLU A 247 15.04 -11.60 2.09
CA GLU A 247 13.72 -11.69 2.71
C GLU A 247 13.62 -10.73 3.88
N CYS A 248 14.67 -10.67 4.70
CA CYS A 248 14.69 -9.74 5.82
C CYS A 248 14.76 -8.28 5.37
N ALA A 249 15.58 -7.97 4.36
CA ALA A 249 15.66 -6.63 3.81
C ALA A 249 14.29 -6.13 3.32
N ARG A 250 13.56 -7.00 2.60
CA ARG A 250 12.19 -6.70 2.15
C ARG A 250 11.23 -6.50 3.32
N TYR A 251 11.30 -7.36 4.33
CA TYR A 251 10.45 -7.26 5.52
C TYR A 251 10.74 -5.98 6.32
N ARG A 252 12.01 -5.58 6.48
CA ARG A 252 12.38 -4.32 7.14
C ARG A 252 11.88 -3.09 6.41
N ALA A 253 11.98 -3.07 5.09
CA ALA A 253 11.47 -1.98 4.28
C ALA A 253 9.94 -1.82 4.42
N LEU A 254 9.22 -2.92 4.59
CA LEU A 254 7.77 -2.92 4.73
C LEU A 254 7.28 -2.68 6.16
N CYS A 255 7.97 -3.26 7.14
CA CYS A 255 7.54 -3.37 8.53
C CYS A 255 8.66 -3.01 9.52
N PRO A 256 9.23 -1.80 9.43
CA PRO A 256 10.46 -1.43 10.14
C PRO A 256 10.32 -1.54 11.66
N LEU A 257 9.17 -1.13 12.21
CA LEU A 257 8.87 -1.20 13.65
C LEU A 257 8.85 -2.63 14.20
N GLN A 258 8.55 -3.63 13.36
CA GLN A 258 8.46 -5.04 13.77
C GLN A 258 9.72 -5.82 13.41
N ALA A 259 10.53 -5.28 12.50
CA ALA A 259 11.68 -5.95 11.94
C ALA A 259 12.99 -5.52 12.58
N CYS A 260 13.10 -4.28 13.08
CA CYS A 260 14.27 -3.84 13.82
C CYS A 260 14.21 -4.28 15.29
N PRO A 261 15.35 -4.59 15.91
CA PRO A 261 15.41 -4.83 17.35
C PRO A 261 14.89 -3.63 18.14
N GLU A 262 14.47 -3.89 19.37
CA GLU A 262 14.05 -2.82 20.28
C GLU A 262 15.15 -1.75 20.43
N GLY A 263 14.75 -0.48 20.50
CA GLY A 263 15.67 0.65 20.55
C GLY A 263 16.40 0.95 19.23
N HIS A 264 16.08 0.27 18.13
CA HIS A 264 16.66 0.55 16.81
C HIS A 264 15.64 1.18 15.85
N ILE A 265 16.15 2.04 14.96
CA ILE A 265 15.39 2.71 13.91
C ILE A 265 15.89 2.20 12.56
N TYR A 266 14.96 1.91 11.65
CA TYR A 266 15.27 1.54 10.28
C TYR A 266 15.77 2.75 9.49
N ASP A 267 16.98 2.66 8.94
CA ASP A 267 17.57 3.65 8.06
C ASP A 267 17.28 3.28 6.61
N ALA A 268 16.38 4.03 5.96
CA ALA A 268 15.93 3.73 4.60
C ALA A 268 17.04 3.87 3.53
N GLY A 269 18.08 4.68 3.80
CA GLY A 269 19.19 4.88 2.86
C GLY A 269 20.15 3.69 2.82
N SER A 270 20.39 3.05 3.97
CA SER A 270 21.29 1.91 4.13
C SER A 270 20.59 0.57 4.31
N GLY A 271 19.25 0.56 4.41
CA GLY A 271 18.45 -0.66 4.66
C GLY A 271 18.76 -1.33 6.00
N SER A 272 19.41 -0.62 6.92
CA SER A 272 19.98 -1.17 8.16
C SER A 272 19.21 -0.70 9.39
N CYS A 273 19.19 -1.51 10.44
CA CYS A 273 18.65 -1.11 11.74
C CYS A 273 19.79 -0.49 12.57
N LYS A 274 19.66 0.79 12.91
CA LYS A 274 20.67 1.52 13.69
C LYS A 274 20.10 1.86 15.06
N ILE A 275 20.93 1.93 16.08
CA ILE A 275 20.48 2.36 17.41
C ILE A 275 19.79 3.71 17.26
N GLY A 276 18.52 3.75 17.66
CA GLY A 276 17.81 4.99 17.87
C GLY A 276 18.47 5.64 19.07
N VAL A 277 19.36 6.60 18.82
CA VAL A 277 19.79 7.53 19.86
C VAL A 277 18.59 8.43 20.15
N LEU A 278 17.60 7.87 20.84
CA LEU A 278 16.70 8.65 21.65
C LEU A 278 17.62 9.32 22.67
N LEU A 279 17.69 10.65 22.60
CA LEU A 279 18.29 11.51 23.60
C LEU A 279 17.54 11.30 24.93
N SER A 280 17.79 10.19 25.61
CA SER A 280 17.29 9.87 26.95
C SER A 280 17.79 10.85 28.03
N ASN A 281 18.63 11.82 27.65
CA ASN A 281 19.20 12.84 28.53
C ASN A 281 18.49 14.21 28.46
N VAL A 282 17.42 14.39 27.68
CA VAL A 282 16.72 15.69 27.59
C VAL A 282 15.53 15.81 28.55
N MET A 283 15.10 14.71 29.19
CA MET A 283 14.02 14.76 30.20
C MET A 283 14.47 14.93 31.66
N SER A 284 15.78 15.09 31.94
CA SER A 284 16.26 15.22 33.33
C SER A 284 17.04 16.49 33.69
N ASN A 285 17.15 17.50 32.82
CA ASN A 285 17.82 18.75 33.20
C ASN A 285 17.10 19.98 32.63
N THR A 286 16.29 20.62 33.47
CA THR A 286 15.53 21.86 33.26
C THR A 286 16.41 23.13 33.09
N ALA A 287 17.70 23.01 32.78
CA ALA A 287 18.60 24.16 32.59
C ALA A 287 19.38 24.16 31.25
N GLY A 288 19.34 23.08 30.46
CA GLY A 288 20.14 22.95 29.23
C GLY A 288 19.45 23.41 27.93
N VAL A 289 18.15 23.70 27.97
CA VAL A 289 17.34 24.00 26.76
C VAL A 289 17.60 25.40 26.22
N GLY A 290 18.09 26.33 27.04
CA GLY A 290 18.40 27.70 26.62
C GLY A 290 19.66 27.84 25.75
N VAL A 291 20.64 26.94 25.89
CA VAL A 291 21.94 27.07 25.20
C VAL A 291 21.94 26.38 23.83
N GLY A 292 21.21 25.27 23.68
CA GLY A 292 21.11 24.55 22.40
C GLY A 292 20.33 25.31 21.32
N VAL A 293 19.23 25.98 21.70
CA VAL A 293 18.42 26.75 20.73
C VAL A 293 19.15 28.02 20.28
N ALA A 294 19.93 28.66 21.17
CA ALA A 294 20.75 29.82 20.81
C ALA A 294 21.91 29.46 19.86
N ALA A 295 22.56 28.29 20.04
CA ALA A 295 23.65 27.85 19.18
C ALA A 295 23.18 27.49 17.76
N VAL A 296 22.01 26.84 17.62
CA VAL A 296 21.44 26.51 16.31
C VAL A 296 20.89 27.75 15.60
N ALA A 297 20.28 28.69 16.33
CA ALA A 297 19.82 29.96 15.75
C ALA A 297 20.99 30.86 15.31
N CYS A 298 22.04 30.99 16.13
CA CYS A 298 23.25 31.73 15.76
C CYS A 298 23.99 31.07 14.59
N GLY A 299 24.07 29.74 14.56
CA GLY A 299 24.66 29.00 13.44
C GLY A 299 23.89 29.20 12.13
N PHE A 300 22.55 29.18 12.17
CA PHE A 300 21.72 29.38 10.98
C PHE A 300 21.77 30.83 10.47
N VAL A 301 21.82 31.82 11.37
CA VAL A 301 21.97 33.23 11.00
C VAL A 301 23.38 33.54 10.45
N LEU A 302 24.43 32.94 11.01
CA LEU A 302 25.80 33.07 10.45
C LEU A 302 25.88 32.44 9.05
N SER A 303 25.22 31.30 8.85
CA SER A 303 25.17 30.59 7.56
C SER A 303 24.47 31.42 6.48
N LEU A 304 23.37 32.10 6.84
CA LEU A 304 22.66 33.00 5.94
C LEU A 304 23.47 34.28 5.63
N LEU A 305 24.20 34.83 6.60
CA LEU A 305 25.11 35.95 6.39
C LEU A 305 26.29 35.59 5.46
N ILE A 306 26.90 34.42 5.63
CA ILE A 306 27.99 33.95 4.75
C ILE A 306 27.46 33.70 3.33
N MET A 307 26.29 33.08 3.19
CA MET A 307 25.66 32.82 1.88
C MET A 307 25.19 34.10 1.17
N GLN A 308 24.86 35.18 1.89
CA GLN A 308 24.47 36.47 1.28
C GLN A 308 25.65 37.40 1.00
N VAL A 309 26.78 37.27 1.70
CA VAL A 309 27.98 38.10 1.46
C VAL A 309 28.92 37.47 0.41
N CYS A 310 28.95 36.13 0.28
CA CYS A 310 29.82 35.45 -0.67
C CYS A 310 29.47 35.56 -2.18
N PRO A 311 28.25 35.89 -2.66
CA PRO A 311 28.05 36.11 -4.10
C PRO A 311 28.70 37.41 -4.60
N MET A 312 28.97 38.37 -3.70
CA MET A 312 29.55 39.68 -4.03
C MET A 312 31.09 39.69 -4.03
N LEU A 313 31.75 38.67 -3.48
CA LEU A 313 33.22 38.57 -3.44
C LEU A 313 33.83 37.71 -4.55
N PHE A 314 33.02 36.93 -5.28
CA PHE A 314 33.48 36.09 -6.41
C PHE A 314 33.08 36.61 -7.80
N LEU A 315 32.45 37.79 -7.90
CA LEU A 315 32.09 38.43 -9.17
C LEU A 315 32.90 39.70 -9.50
N LYS A 316 33.95 40.02 -8.72
CA LYS A 316 34.75 41.24 -8.94
C LYS A 316 36.08 41.04 -9.69
N ASP A 317 36.46 39.80 -10.05
CA ASP A 317 37.72 39.53 -10.78
C ASP A 317 37.58 38.72 -12.09
N SER A 318 36.37 38.44 -12.58
CA SER A 318 36.20 37.72 -13.86
C SER A 318 36.09 38.64 -15.09
N SER A 319 36.16 39.96 -14.91
CA SER A 319 36.02 40.95 -16.00
C SER A 319 37.27 41.15 -16.85
N ASN A 320 38.39 40.49 -16.56
CA ASN A 320 39.65 40.66 -17.30
C ASN A 320 40.14 39.42 -18.10
N LEU A 321 39.36 38.34 -18.17
CA LEU A 321 39.70 37.17 -19.01
C LEU A 321 38.80 36.95 -20.23
N HIS A 322 37.79 37.80 -20.45
CA HIS A 322 36.95 37.75 -21.66
C HIS A 322 37.49 38.58 -22.84
N GLY A 323 38.63 39.26 -22.67
CA GLY A 323 39.25 40.12 -23.69
C GLY A 323 40.31 39.45 -24.58
N GLN A 324 40.71 38.18 -24.31
CA GLN A 324 41.82 37.53 -25.05
C GLN A 324 41.44 36.25 -25.81
N VAL A 325 40.23 35.72 -25.67
CA VAL A 325 39.81 34.49 -26.40
C VAL A 325 38.95 34.82 -27.63
N SER A 326 38.27 35.98 -27.64
CA SER A 326 37.50 36.44 -28.82
C SER A 326 38.36 36.82 -30.03
N ALA A 327 39.67 37.08 -29.83
CA ALA A 327 40.59 37.41 -30.93
C ALA A 327 41.26 36.16 -31.56
N ALA A 328 41.09 34.97 -30.98
CA ALA A 328 41.71 33.74 -31.46
C ALA A 328 40.77 32.86 -32.32
N MET A 329 39.45 33.10 -32.30
CA MET A 329 38.48 32.34 -33.12
C MET A 329 38.20 32.97 -34.48
N ASP A 330 38.41 34.27 -34.68
CA ASP A 330 38.21 34.93 -35.99
C ASP A 330 39.35 34.69 -36.99
N SER A 331 40.50 34.16 -36.53
CA SER A 331 41.64 33.82 -37.42
C SER A 331 41.67 32.34 -37.86
N ALA A 332 40.79 31.49 -37.32
CA ALA A 332 40.75 30.06 -37.66
C ALA A 332 39.61 29.67 -38.62
N LEU A 333 38.67 30.59 -38.90
CA LEU A 333 37.51 30.36 -39.77
C LEU A 333 37.73 30.82 -41.23
N VAL A 334 38.94 31.26 -41.60
CA VAL A 334 39.29 31.69 -42.98
C VAL A 334 40.16 30.66 -43.74
N SER A 335 40.49 29.49 -43.17
CA SER A 335 41.42 28.54 -43.81
C SER A 335 40.88 27.12 -44.11
N ARG A 336 39.56 26.90 -44.09
CA ARG A 336 38.96 25.69 -44.68
C ARG A 336 37.59 25.97 -45.31
N GLN A 337 37.61 26.61 -46.48
CA GLN A 337 36.77 26.24 -47.62
C GLN A 337 37.66 25.55 -48.65
#